data_AF-A0A957UJH8-F1
#
_entry.id   AF-A0A957UJH8-F1
#
_cell.length_a   1.000
_cell.length_b   1.000
_cell.length_c   1.000
_cell.angle_alpha   90.00
_cell.angle_beta   90.00
_cell.angle_gamma   90.00
#
_symmetry.space_group_name_H-M   'P 1'
#
loop_
_entity.id
_entity.type
_entity.pdbx_description
1 polymer ?
#
loop_
_entity_poly.entity_id
_entity_poly.type
_entity_poly.pdbx_seq_one_letter_code
_entity_poly.pdbx_strand_id
1 'polypeptide(L)' 'TPGGELATWTEADFFTALRTGQTPDGRELSAEMPWRGYAQMTDTELGALWAYLQSLEAKASTVVD' A
#
# COMPACT_ATOMS: atom_id res chain seq x y z
N THR A 1 9.94 1.81 2.07
CA THR A 1 10.57 2.69 1.07
C THR A 1 9.75 2.67 -0.21
N PRO A 2 9.71 3.75 -1.00
CA PRO A 2 9.32 3.76 -2.42
C PRO A 2 10.40 3.08 -3.27
N GLY A 3 10.74 1.90 -2.79
CA GLY A 3 11.97 1.14 -2.90
C GLY A 3 11.73 -0.09 -2.04
N GLY A 4 10.72 -0.84 -2.42
CA GLY A 4 10.14 -1.99 -1.71
C GLY A 4 8.99 -2.54 -2.56
N GLU A 5 8.40 -3.65 -2.15
CA GLU A 5 7.38 -4.42 -2.90
C GLU A 5 6.25 -3.55 -3.50
N LEU A 6 5.89 -2.41 -2.87
CA LEU A 6 4.91 -1.43 -3.38
C LEU A 6 5.25 -0.82 -4.75
N ALA A 7 6.53 -0.72 -5.13
CA ALA A 7 6.92 -0.18 -6.44
C ALA A 7 6.56 -1.13 -7.61
N THR A 8 6.39 -2.43 -7.30
CA THR A 8 6.01 -3.45 -8.28
C THR A 8 4.51 -3.74 -8.29
N TRP A 9 3.74 -3.19 -7.34
CA TRP A 9 2.31 -3.44 -7.26
C TRP A 9 1.54 -2.64 -8.29
N THR A 10 0.50 -3.25 -8.85
CA THR A 10 -0.51 -2.53 -9.60
C THR A 10 -1.53 -1.87 -8.66
N GLU A 11 -2.36 -0.97 -9.18
CA GLU A 11 -3.48 -0.40 -8.41
C GLU A 11 -4.41 -1.51 -7.88
N ALA A 12 -4.68 -2.53 -8.69
CA ALA A 12 -5.53 -3.66 -8.31
C ALA A 12 -4.92 -4.49 -7.17
N ASP A 13 -3.60 -4.66 -7.19
CA ASP A 13 -2.84 -5.31 -6.13
C ASP A 13 -2.92 -4.54 -4.81
N PHE A 14 -2.77 -3.22 -4.88
CA PHE A 14 -2.91 -2.33 -3.73
C PHE A 14 -4.32 -2.40 -3.12
N PHE A 15 -5.36 -2.42 -3.96
CA PHE A 15 -6.75 -2.52 -3.51
C PHE A 15 -7.01 -3.86 -2.85
N THR A 16 -6.51 -4.94 -3.45
CA THR A 16 -6.64 -6.29 -2.90
C THR A 16 -5.95 -6.38 -1.54
N ALA A 17 -4.74 -5.83 -1.43
CA ALA A 17 -4.00 -5.83 -0.17
C ALA A 17 -4.70 -5.06 0.94
N LEU A 18 -5.25 -3.88 0.65
CA LEU A 18 -6.00 -3.11 1.65
C LEU A 18 -7.33 -3.75 2.03
N ARG A 19 -8.01 -4.46 1.11
CA ARG A 19 -9.29 -5.13 1.39
C ARG A 19 -9.14 -6.44 2.14
N THR A 20 -8.15 -7.23 1.76
CA THR A 20 -8.00 -8.61 2.24
C THR A 20 -6.94 -8.75 3.31
N GLY A 21 -6.04 -7.77 3.43
CA GLY A 21 -4.84 -7.91 4.24
C GLY A 21 -3.76 -8.74 3.56
N GLN A 22 -3.90 -9.19 2.31
CA GLN A 22 -2.88 -9.98 1.60
C GLN A 22 -2.16 -9.18 0.52
N THR A 23 -0.84 -9.14 0.64
CA THR A 23 0.05 -8.65 -0.43
C THR A 23 0.01 -9.58 -1.66
N PRO A 24 0.33 -9.08 -2.86
CA PRO A 24 0.46 -9.90 -4.08
C PRO A 24 1.47 -11.03 -3.95
N ASP A 25 2.51 -10.81 -3.14
CA ASP A 25 3.54 -11.79 -2.81
C ASP A 25 3.05 -12.87 -1.82
N GLY A 26 1.76 -12.85 -1.44
CA GLY A 26 1.11 -13.85 -0.58
C GLY A 26 1.38 -13.67 0.91
N ARG A 27 2.01 -12.56 1.32
CA ARG A 27 2.23 -12.22 2.73
C ARG A 27 1.02 -11.50 3.31
N GLU A 28 0.69 -11.79 4.56
CA GLU A 28 -0.28 -11.00 5.32
C GLU A 28 0.34 -9.67 5.76
N LEU A 29 -0.43 -8.59 5.65
CA LEU A 29 -0.10 -7.28 6.19
C LEU A 29 -0.06 -7.39 7.72
N SER A 30 1.00 -6.83 8.31
CA SER A 30 1.19 -6.83 9.76
C SER A 30 -0.05 -6.29 10.49
N ALA A 31 -0.38 -6.89 11.63
CA ALA A 31 -1.53 -6.47 12.46
C ALA A 31 -1.43 -5.01 12.95
N GLU A 32 -0.22 -4.44 12.97
CA GLU A 32 0.05 -3.03 13.27
C GLU A 32 -0.41 -2.08 12.16
N MET A 33 -0.54 -2.58 10.93
CA MET A 33 -1.03 -1.81 9.79
C MET A 33 -2.57 -1.81 9.85
N PRO A 34 -3.24 -0.66 9.95
CA PRO A 34 -4.69 -0.59 10.14
C PRO A 34 -5.47 -0.84 8.84
N TRP A 35 -5.10 -1.90 8.10
CA TRP A 35 -5.70 -2.27 6.81
C TRP A 35 -7.21 -2.52 6.93
N ARG A 36 -7.70 -3.04 8.07
CA ARG A 36 -9.13 -3.25 8.32
C ARG A 36 -9.96 -1.96 8.28
N GLY A 37 -9.36 -0.83 8.66
CA GLY A 37 -10.01 0.48 8.56
C GLY A 37 -10.08 0.96 7.11
N TYR A 38 -8.98 0.79 6.37
CA TYR A 38 -8.91 1.12 4.95
C TYR A 38 -9.76 0.20 4.07
N ALA A 39 -9.99 -1.04 4.48
CA ALA A 39 -10.87 -2.00 3.80
C ALA A 39 -12.32 -1.50 3.68
N GLN A 40 -12.75 -0.56 4.53
CA GLN A 40 -14.09 0.04 4.50
C GLN A 40 -14.18 1.28 3.60
N MET A 41 -13.06 1.75 3.04
CA MET A 41 -13.06 2.88 2.11
C MET A 41 -13.68 2.51 0.76
N THR A 42 -14.26 3.52 0.12
CA THR A 42 -14.77 3.40 -1.25
C THR A 42 -13.61 3.28 -2.25
N ASP A 43 -13.87 2.70 -3.41
CA ASP A 43 -12.90 2.58 -4.51
C ASP A 43 -12.33 3.95 -4.92
N THR A 44 -13.15 5.00 -4.83
CA THR A 44 -12.73 6.38 -5.10
C THR A 44 -11.69 6.87 -4.08
N GLU A 45 -11.89 6.60 -2.79
CA GLU A 45 -10.96 6.99 -1.73
C GLU A 45 -9.66 6.19 -1.82
N LEU A 46 -9.76 4.88 -2.10
CA LEU A 46 -8.59 4.01 -2.32
C LEU A 46 -7.78 4.45 -3.55
N GLY A 47 -8.46 4.81 -4.64
CA GLY A 47 -7.82 5.34 -5.85
C GLY A 47 -7.15 6.70 -5.61
N ALA A 48 -7.78 7.58 -4.83
CA ALA A 48 -7.15 8.84 -4.43
C ALA A 48 -5.92 8.62 -3.54
N LEU A 49 -5.97 7.65 -2.62
CA LEU A 49 -4.82 7.27 -1.79
C LEU A 49 -3.69 6.68 -2.64
N TRP A 50 -4.02 5.80 -3.58
CA TRP A 50 -3.06 5.25 -4.55
C TRP A 50 -2.41 6.34 -5.39
N ALA A 51 -3.21 7.23 -5.98
CA ALA A 51 -2.70 8.36 -6.76
C ALA A 51 -1.81 9.28 -5.92
N TYR A 52 -2.18 9.53 -4.66
CA TYR A 52 -1.35 10.29 -3.73
C TYR A 52 -0.03 9.57 -3.45
N LEU A 53 -0.05 8.27 -3.13
CA LEU A 53 1.16 7.48 -2.89
C LEU A 53 2.10 7.42 -4.12
N GLN A 54 1.54 7.33 -5.33
CA GLN A 54 2.30 7.39 -6.58
C GLN A 54 2.82 8.80 -6.88
N SER A 55 2.12 9.84 -6.43
CA SER A 55 2.57 11.24 -6.56
C SER A 55 3.67 11.61 -5.57
N LEU A 56 3.74 10.89 -4.44
CA LEU A 56 4.80 11.06 -3.47
C LEU A 56 6.09 10.51 -4.07
N GLU A 57 6.96 11.44 -4.46
CA GLU A 57 8.30 11.11 -4.92
C GLU A 57 8.97 10.20 -3.90
N ALA A 58 9.74 9.25 -4.43
CA ALA A 58 10.28 8.17 -3.67
C ALA A 58 11.23 8.67 -2.56
N LYS A 59 10.73 9.02 -1.37
CA LYS A 59 11.57 9.36 -0.22
C LYS A 59 12.34 8.12 0.21
N ALA A 60 13.57 7.99 -0.33
CA ALA A 60 14.57 7.04 0.13
C ALA A 60 14.73 7.22 1.64
N SER A 61 14.26 6.25 2.43
CA SER A 61 14.67 6.16 3.81
C SER A 61 16.14 5.73 3.79
N THR A 62 17.04 6.71 3.87
CA THR A 62 18.40 6.45 4.36
C THR A 62 18.22 5.93 5.77
N VAL A 63 18.31 4.61 5.93
CA VAL A 63 18.60 4.00 7.23
C VAL A 63 19.98 4.53 7.59
N VAL A 64 20.02 5.54 8.45
CA VAL A 64 21.23 5.96 9.13
C VAL A 64 21.54 4.85 10.14
N ASP A 65 22.62 4.14 9.85
CA ASP A 65 23.31 3.19 10.73
C ASP A 65 23.70 3.86 12.07
#